data_AF-A0A7V4A0J3-F1
#
_entry.id   AF-A0A7V4A0J3-F1
#
_cell.length_a   1.000
_cell.length_b   1.000
_cell.length_c   1.000
_cell.angle_alpha   90.00
_cell.angle_beta   90.00
_cell.angle_gamma   90.00
#
_symmetry.space_group_name_H-M   'P 1'
#
loop_
_entity.id
_entity.type
_entity.pdbx_description
1 polymer ?
#
loop_
_entity_poly.entity_id
_entity_poly.type
_entity_poly.pdbx_seq_one_letter_code
_entity_poly.pdbx_strand_id
1 'polypeptide(L)'
;MTPEEEAERDREGYLLVYVEPHPVNPTSLELRRALKASGLTAREVAKRMGTTPSALSRLLDPFYFGHSLESLRRFAQALGGE
;
A
#
# COMPACT_ATOMS: atom_id res chain seq x y z
N MET A 1 -26.98 3.41 40.66
CA MET A 1 -26.45 3.87 39.37
C MET A 1 -27.45 3.45 38.33
N THR A 2 -28.07 4.41 37.68
CA THR A 2 -29.01 4.17 36.57
C THR A 2 -28.23 3.73 35.33
N PRO A 3 -28.88 3.06 34.37
CA PRO A 3 -28.25 2.73 33.08
C PRO A 3 -27.71 3.96 32.34
N GLU A 4 -28.33 5.13 32.57
CA GLU A 4 -27.90 6.42 32.01
C GLU A 4 -26.61 6.92 32.68
N GLU A 5 -26.49 6.84 34.00
CA GLU A 5 -25.27 7.19 34.74
C GLU A 5 -24.10 6.26 34.43
N GLU A 6 -24.37 4.99 34.11
CA GLU A 6 -23.35 4.00 33.74
C GLU A 6 -22.84 4.25 32.30
N ALA A 7 -23.73 4.60 31.37
CA ALA A 7 -23.37 5.03 30.02
C ALA A 7 -22.65 6.40 29.98
N GLU A 8 -22.98 7.31 30.90
CA GLU A 8 -22.28 8.59 31.09
C GLU A 8 -20.84 8.36 31.57
N ARG A 9 -20.65 7.47 32.57
CA ARG A 9 -19.34 7.06 33.08
C ARG A 9 -18.47 6.39 32.00
N ASP A 10 -19.07 5.52 31.19
CA ASP A 10 -18.36 4.89 30.09
C ASP A 10 -17.92 5.94 29.05
N ARG A 11 -18.71 6.98 28.78
CA ARG A 11 -18.30 8.11 27.92
C ARG A 11 -17.18 8.96 28.52
N GLU A 12 -17.14 9.11 29.84
CA GLU A 12 -16.16 9.93 30.56
C GLU A 12 -14.75 9.31 30.58
N GLY A 13 -14.62 8.01 30.26
CA GLY A 13 -13.35 7.28 30.22
C GLY A 13 -12.65 7.17 28.86
N TYR A 14 -13.32 7.51 27.75
CA TYR A 14 -12.75 7.35 26.40
C TYR A 14 -12.47 8.68 25.72
N LEU A 15 -11.17 8.95 25.47
CA LEU A 15 -10.76 10.02 24.58
C LEU A 15 -10.89 9.54 23.12
N LEU A 16 -11.93 10.00 22.42
CA LEU A 16 -12.03 9.83 20.98
C LEU A 16 -10.99 10.73 20.29
N VAL A 17 -9.87 10.13 19.88
CA VAL A 17 -8.83 10.82 19.11
C VAL A 17 -8.96 10.43 17.64
N TYR A 18 -9.11 11.42 16.77
CA TYR A 18 -8.88 11.22 15.35
C TYR A 18 -7.38 11.15 15.10
N VAL A 19 -6.89 9.99 14.66
CA VAL A 19 -5.50 9.82 14.23
C VAL A 19 -5.47 10.03 12.73
N GLU A 20 -4.76 11.06 12.28
CA GLU A 20 -4.55 11.28 10.85
C GLU A 20 -3.76 10.09 10.29
N PRO A 21 -4.28 9.41 9.25
CA PRO A 21 -3.59 8.26 8.68
C PRO A 21 -2.29 8.74 8.03
N HIS A 22 -1.24 7.94 8.16
CA HIS A 22 0.02 8.22 7.47
C HIS A 22 -0.25 8.33 5.95
N PRO A 23 0.31 9.34 5.27
CA PRO A 23 0.12 9.49 3.83
C PRO A 23 0.60 8.24 3.09
N VAL A 24 -0.11 7.87 2.03
CA VAL A 24 0.27 6.78 1.14
C VAL A 24 0.98 7.32 -0.09
N ASN A 25 1.93 6.56 -0.62
CA ASN A 25 2.62 6.89 -1.85
C ASN A 25 1.72 6.62 -3.07
N PRO A 26 1.33 7.65 -3.83
CA PRO A 26 0.51 7.46 -5.03
C PRO A 26 1.20 6.59 -6.08
N THR A 27 2.52 6.63 -6.20
CA THR A 27 3.28 5.81 -7.15
C THR A 27 3.09 4.32 -6.88
N SER A 28 3.19 3.87 -5.63
CA SER A 28 2.97 2.47 -5.27
C SER A 28 1.54 2.00 -5.58
N LEU A 29 0.56 2.90 -5.43
CA LEU A 29 -0.83 2.62 -5.79
C LEU A 29 -0.99 2.46 -7.30
N GLU A 30 -0.34 3.32 -8.10
CA GLU A 30 -0.36 3.22 -9.56
C GLU A 30 0.33 1.95 -10.06
N LEU A 31 1.47 1.55 -9.48
CA LEU A 31 2.10 0.27 -9.81
C LEU A 31 1.17 -0.91 -9.53
N ARG A 32 0.42 -0.87 -8.41
CA ARG A 32 -0.56 -1.92 -8.08
C ARG A 32 -1.73 -1.94 -9.06
N ARG A 33 -2.22 -0.77 -9.49
CA ARG A 33 -3.26 -0.65 -10.52
C ARG A 33 -2.77 -1.21 -11.86
N ALA A 34 -1.57 -0.83 -12.29
CA ALA A 34 -0.95 -1.32 -13.52
C ALA A 34 -0.74 -2.84 -13.50
N LEU A 35 -0.24 -3.39 -12.38
CA LEU A 35 -0.12 -4.84 -12.19
C LEU A 35 -1.48 -5.54 -12.36
N LYS A 36 -2.51 -5.03 -11.68
CA LYS A 36 -3.87 -5.59 -11.78
C LYS A 36 -4.40 -5.53 -13.22
N ALA A 37 -4.18 -4.42 -13.91
CA ALA A 37 -4.61 -4.24 -15.30
C ALA A 37 -3.88 -5.16 -16.28
N SER A 38 -2.61 -5.49 -16.02
CA SER A 38 -1.82 -6.40 -16.87
C SER A 38 -2.29 -7.86 -16.84
N GLY A 39 -3.07 -8.26 -15.82
CA GLY A 39 -3.43 -9.67 -15.59
C GLY A 39 -2.26 -10.57 -15.14
N LEU A 40 -1.05 -10.04 -14.99
CA LEU A 40 0.10 -10.78 -14.50
C LEU A 40 0.06 -10.95 -12.98
N THR A 41 0.65 -12.04 -12.49
CA THR A 41 0.89 -12.20 -11.05
C THR A 41 2.13 -11.41 -10.63
N ALA A 42 2.17 -10.97 -9.37
CA ALA A 42 3.36 -10.33 -8.80
C ALA A 42 4.62 -11.21 -8.98
N ARG A 43 4.49 -12.53 -8.79
CA ARG A 43 5.61 -13.46 -8.97
C ARG A 43 6.15 -13.45 -10.41
N GLU A 44 5.26 -13.41 -11.40
CA GLU A 44 5.63 -13.35 -12.81
C GLU A 44 6.35 -12.03 -13.13
N VAL A 45 5.84 -10.90 -12.64
CA VAL A 45 6.49 -9.59 -12.82
C VAL A 45 7.86 -9.56 -12.15
N ALA A 46 8.00 -10.08 -10.93
CA ALA A 46 9.28 -10.14 -10.24
C ALA A 46 10.31 -10.95 -11.05
N LYS A 47 9.89 -12.09 -11.61
CA LYS A 47 10.73 -12.92 -12.49
C LYS A 47 11.16 -12.16 -13.74
N ARG A 48 10.24 -11.46 -14.42
CA ARG A 48 10.54 -10.66 -15.61
C ARG A 48 11.46 -9.47 -15.33
N MET A 49 11.32 -8.84 -14.17
CA MET A 49 12.21 -7.78 -13.70
C MET A 49 13.60 -8.29 -13.28
N GLY A 50 13.81 -9.61 -13.20
CA GLY A 50 15.05 -10.18 -12.66
C GLY A 50 15.26 -9.87 -11.18
N THR A 51 14.18 -9.78 -10.41
CA THR A 51 14.22 -9.42 -8.98
C THR A 51 13.49 -10.43 -8.10
N THR A 52 13.58 -10.25 -6.79
CA THR A 52 12.90 -11.13 -5.83
C THR A 52 11.44 -10.72 -5.63
N PRO A 53 10.55 -11.66 -5.25
CA PRO A 53 9.18 -11.31 -4.87
C PRO A 53 9.10 -10.29 -3.72
N SER A 54 10.05 -10.32 -2.78
CA SER A 54 10.12 -9.35 -1.68
C SER A 54 10.48 -7.95 -2.15
N ALA A 55 11.40 -7.81 -3.11
CA ALA A 55 11.73 -6.52 -3.71
C ALA A 55 10.54 -5.94 -4.48
N LEU A 56 9.81 -6.77 -5.24
CA LEU A 56 8.58 -6.33 -5.89
C LEU A 56 7.49 -5.94 -4.88
N SER A 57 7.31 -6.74 -3.83
CA SER A 57 6.32 -6.45 -2.78
C SER A 57 6.58 -5.09 -2.14
N ARG A 58 7.85 -4.73 -1.94
CA ARG A 58 8.25 -3.41 -1.44
C ARG A 58 7.88 -2.29 -2.41
N LEU A 59 8.06 -2.48 -3.72
CA LEU A 59 7.62 -1.49 -4.72
C LEU A 59 6.09 -1.29 -4.71
N LEU A 60 5.33 -2.33 -4.41
CA LEU A 60 3.86 -2.26 -4.38
C LEU A 60 3.31 -1.77 -3.03
N ASP A 61 4.16 -1.58 -2.02
CA ASP A 61 3.76 -1.15 -0.68
C ASP A 61 3.34 0.33 -0.71
N PRO A 62 2.10 0.66 -0.29
CA PRO A 62 1.63 2.05 -0.23
C PRO A 62 2.47 2.93 0.71
N PHE A 63 3.26 2.37 1.62
CA PHE A 63 4.14 3.12 2.51
C PHE A 63 5.62 3.11 2.07
N TYR A 64 5.91 2.63 0.86
CA TYR A 64 7.26 2.69 0.30
C TYR A 64 7.46 3.95 -0.53
N PHE A 65 8.49 4.73 -0.19
CA PHE A 65 8.80 6.03 -0.84
C PHE A 65 10.12 6.02 -1.64
N GLY A 66 10.81 4.89 -1.72
CA GLY A 66 12.15 4.78 -2.32
C GLY A 66 12.19 4.48 -3.82
N HIS A 67 11.17 4.86 -4.60
CA HIS A 67 11.10 4.55 -6.03
C HIS A 67 12.17 5.28 -6.84
N SER A 68 13.02 4.53 -7.55
CA SER A 68 13.90 5.09 -8.58
C SER A 68 13.27 5.00 -9.96
N LEU A 69 13.59 5.95 -10.85
CA LEU A 69 13.16 5.90 -12.27
C LEU A 69 13.55 4.59 -12.96
N GLU A 70 14.73 4.05 -12.61
CA GLU A 70 15.19 2.78 -13.14
C GLU A 70 14.29 1.61 -12.72
N SER A 71 13.87 1.57 -11.45
CA SER A 71 12.95 0.55 -10.95
C SER A 71 11.58 0.63 -11.62
N LEU A 72 11.08 1.86 -11.83
CA LEU A 72 9.83 2.12 -12.53
C LEU A 72 9.89 1.68 -14.01
N ARG A 73 10.98 1.97 -14.72
CA ARG A 73 11.21 1.50 -16.09
C ARG A 73 11.25 -0.02 -16.18
N ARG A 74 12.02 -0.68 -15.30
CA ARG A 74 12.08 -2.15 -15.26
C ARG A 74 10.71 -2.78 -14.99
N PHE A 75 9.92 -2.17 -14.11
CA PHE A 75 8.55 -2.61 -13.86
C PHE A 75 7.66 -2.46 -15.10
N ALA A 76 7.69 -1.29 -15.76
CA ALA A 76 6.92 -1.05 -16.99
C ALA A 76 7.29 -2.05 -18.10
N GLN A 77 8.59 -2.28 -18.31
CA GLN A 77 9.09 -3.28 -19.27
C GLN A 77 8.64 -4.70 -18.93
N ALA A 78 8.63 -5.07 -17.64
CA ALA A 78 8.13 -6.38 -17.21
C ALA A 78 6.62 -6.58 -17.48
N LEU A 79 5.84 -5.48 -17.49
CA LEU A 79 4.44 -5.50 -17.90
C LEU A 79 4.25 -5.53 -19.43
N GLY A 80 5.31 -5.33 -20.22
CA GLY A 80 5.26 -5.27 -21.68
C GLY A 80 5.12 -3.86 -22.26
N GLY A 81 5.36 -2.82 -21.46
CA GLY A 81 5.55 -1.45 -21.96
C GLY A 81 6.95 -1.21 -22.51
N GLU A 82 7.12 -0.20 -23.37
CA GLU A 82 8.42 0.26 -23.88
C GLU A 82 9.17 1.17 -22.88
#